data_AF-A0A1D7Y032-F1
#
_entry.id   AF-A0A1D7Y032-F1
#
_cell.length_a   1.000
_cell.length_b   1.000
_cell.length_c   1.000
_cell.angle_alpha   90.00
_cell.angle_beta   90.00
_cell.angle_gamma   90.00
#
_symmetry.space_group_name_H-M   'P 1'
#
loop_
_entity.id
_entity.type
_entity.pdbx_description
1 polymer ?
#
loop_
_entity_poly.entity_id
_entity_poly.type
_entity_poly.pdbx_seq_one_letter_code
_entity_poly.pdbx_strand_id
1 'polypeptide(L)'
;MNKEQLLARSAELEIQVPEGATNTEISNLIKVAEHPIINGQLAKTQEALEVSNTKNNTLTVDLTAEKTKVQTGKEALKASEGVVELLRAELAEKAETTDDSEGAVYESGNKTYQFGVNAFRFKGDKYEASEAVKDKSLMADLIKSKFNLLKEI
;
A
#
# COMPACT_ATOMS: atom_id res chain seq x y z
N MET A 1 -60.66 35.38 20.69
CA MET A 1 -60.09 36.09 19.53
C MET A 1 -61.18 36.32 18.50
N ASN A 2 -61.23 37.49 17.87
CA ASN A 2 -62.08 37.75 16.71
C ASN A 2 -61.46 37.14 15.43
N LYS A 3 -62.17 37.20 14.29
CA LYS A 3 -61.71 36.56 13.03
C LYS A 3 -60.35 37.09 12.58
N GLU A 4 -60.15 38.39 12.68
CA GLU A 4 -58.90 39.06 12.27
C GLU A 4 -57.71 38.65 13.14
N GLN A 5 -57.90 38.58 14.47
CA GLN A 5 -56.90 38.08 15.41
C GLN A 5 -56.55 36.60 15.17
N LEU A 6 -57.55 35.77 14.85
CA LEU A 6 -57.32 34.36 14.52
C LEU A 6 -56.53 34.22 13.22
N LEU A 7 -56.86 34.99 12.18
CA LEU A 7 -56.13 34.97 10.92
C LEU A 7 -54.68 35.46 11.09
N ALA A 8 -54.47 36.52 11.88
CA ALA A 8 -53.14 37.01 12.21
C ALA A 8 -52.31 35.94 12.94
N ARG A 9 -52.88 35.28 13.96
CA ARG A 9 -52.20 34.21 14.70
C ARG A 9 -51.91 32.98 13.83
N SER A 10 -52.82 32.60 12.94
CA SER A 10 -52.57 31.53 11.98
C SER A 10 -51.42 31.86 11.03
N ALA A 11 -51.31 33.11 10.59
CA ALA A 11 -50.20 33.56 9.76
C ALA A 11 -48.85 33.52 10.52
N GLU A 12 -48.82 33.94 11.79
CA GLU A 12 -47.63 33.81 12.66
C GLU A 12 -47.15 32.37 12.81
N LEU A 13 -48.09 31.42 12.88
CA LEU A 13 -47.82 29.99 13.00
C LEU A 13 -47.65 29.28 11.65
N GLU A 14 -47.63 30.04 10.55
CA GLU A 14 -47.55 29.54 9.17
C GLU A 14 -48.64 28.49 8.82
N ILE A 15 -49.80 28.59 9.46
CA ILE A 15 -50.95 27.72 9.23
C ILE A 15 -51.70 28.19 7.98
N GLN A 16 -51.83 27.31 6.98
CA GLN A 16 -52.74 27.57 5.87
C GLN A 16 -54.20 27.48 6.35
N VAL A 17 -54.92 28.60 6.26
CA VAL A 17 -56.34 28.68 6.57
C VAL A 17 -57.17 28.49 5.29
N PRO A 18 -58.07 27.50 5.23
CA PRO A 18 -58.94 27.31 4.08
C PRO A 18 -59.86 28.52 3.82
N GLU A 19 -60.14 28.79 2.55
CA GLU A 19 -61.09 29.83 2.16
C GLU A 19 -62.48 29.52 2.73
N GLY A 20 -63.16 30.54 3.27
CA GLY A 20 -64.47 30.38 3.90
C GLY A 20 -64.45 29.81 5.34
N ALA A 21 -63.28 29.46 5.89
CA ALA A 21 -63.19 28.90 7.25
C ALA A 21 -63.86 29.79 8.32
N THR A 22 -64.57 29.13 9.22
CA THR A 22 -65.22 29.72 10.39
C THR A 22 -64.21 30.00 11.50
N ASN A 23 -64.54 30.91 12.43
CA ASN A 23 -63.67 31.22 13.56
C ASN A 23 -63.35 29.98 14.42
N THR A 24 -64.30 29.04 14.54
CA THR A 24 -64.12 27.79 15.29
C THR A 24 -63.08 26.90 14.62
N GLU A 25 -63.15 26.75 13.29
CA GLU A 25 -62.18 25.95 12.52
C GLU A 25 -60.78 26.55 12.63
N ILE A 26 -60.64 27.87 12.45
CA ILE A 26 -59.35 28.56 12.57
C ILE A 26 -58.79 28.41 13.98
N SER A 27 -59.61 28.58 15.02
CA SER A 27 -59.17 28.41 16.41
C SER A 27 -58.73 26.98 16.71
N ASN A 28 -59.38 25.97 16.15
CA ASN A 28 -58.98 24.58 16.34
C ASN A 28 -57.64 24.28 15.66
N LEU A 29 -57.39 24.81 14.46
CA LEU A 29 -56.09 24.68 13.78
C LEU A 29 -54.96 25.29 14.62
N ILE A 30 -55.16 26.51 15.16
CA ILE A 30 -54.20 27.17 16.04
C ILE A 30 -53.91 26.30 17.27
N LYS A 31 -54.93 25.74 17.92
CA LYS A 31 -54.75 24.88 19.10
C LYS A 31 -53.93 23.62 18.80
N VAL A 32 -54.06 23.05 17.61
CA VAL A 32 -53.24 21.90 17.19
C VAL A 32 -51.79 22.31 16.99
N ALA A 33 -51.54 23.42 16.31
CA ALA A 33 -50.19 23.95 16.10
C ALA A 33 -49.51 24.38 17.42
N GLU A 34 -50.28 24.84 18.40
CA GLU A 34 -49.79 25.21 19.72
C GLU A 34 -49.80 24.06 20.73
N HIS A 35 -50.18 22.84 20.30
CA HIS A 35 -50.37 21.73 21.21
C HIS A 35 -49.03 21.37 21.89
N PRO A 36 -48.93 21.43 23.23
CA PRO A 36 -47.65 21.37 23.94
C PRO A 36 -46.92 20.04 23.73
N ILE A 37 -47.67 18.94 23.57
CA ILE A 37 -47.08 17.62 23.29
C ILE A 37 -46.48 17.57 21.89
N ILE A 38 -47.15 18.17 20.89
CA ILE A 38 -46.68 18.16 19.50
C ILE A 38 -45.41 19.00 19.40
N ASN A 39 -45.43 20.20 19.96
CA ASN A 39 -44.26 21.10 19.96
C ASN A 39 -43.09 20.51 20.76
N GLY A 40 -43.36 19.84 21.89
CA GLY A 40 -42.33 19.14 22.64
C GLY A 40 -41.70 17.98 21.87
N GLN A 41 -42.48 17.23 21.08
CA GLN A 41 -41.96 16.16 20.21
C GLN A 41 -41.19 16.72 19.01
N LEU A 42 -41.65 17.81 18.41
CA LEU A 42 -40.96 18.47 17.30
C LEU A 42 -39.59 18.98 17.73
N ALA A 43 -39.50 19.67 18.87
CA ALA A 43 -38.24 20.16 19.42
C ALA A 43 -37.23 19.03 19.67
N LYS A 44 -37.67 17.92 20.30
CA LYS A 44 -36.82 16.74 20.52
C LYS A 44 -36.34 16.11 19.22
N THR A 45 -37.20 16.09 18.20
CA THR A 45 -36.85 15.55 16.88
C THR A 45 -35.83 16.44 16.17
N GLN A 46 -35.97 17.77 16.27
CA GLN A 46 -35.00 18.73 15.74
C GLN A 46 -33.64 18.57 16.44
N GLU A 47 -33.62 18.48 17.77
CA GLU A 47 -32.38 18.26 18.52
C GLU A 47 -31.70 16.94 18.12
N ALA A 48 -32.46 15.84 18.02
CA ALA A 48 -31.94 14.56 17.57
C ALA A 48 -31.39 14.62 16.13
N LEU A 49 -32.03 15.39 15.25
CA LEU A 49 -31.59 15.60 13.87
C LEU A 49 -30.28 16.42 13.82
N GLU A 50 -30.15 17.47 14.62
CA GLU A 50 -28.93 18.27 14.71
C GLU A 50 -27.74 17.44 15.22
N VAL A 51 -27.96 16.62 16.25
CA VAL A 51 -26.94 15.68 16.76
C VAL A 51 -26.54 14.68 15.68
N SER A 52 -27.52 14.12 14.96
CA SER A 52 -27.27 13.18 13.85
C SER A 52 -26.46 13.83 12.72
N ASN A 53 -26.83 15.05 12.31
CA ASN A 53 -26.12 15.80 11.28
C ASN A 53 -24.68 16.12 11.69
N THR A 54 -24.46 16.53 12.94
CA THR A 54 -23.12 16.80 13.48
C THR A 54 -22.26 15.53 13.45
N LYS A 55 -22.84 14.39 13.83
CA LYS A 55 -22.16 13.09 13.77
C LYS A 55 -21.82 12.69 12.33
N ASN A 56 -22.75 12.86 11.39
CA ASN A 56 -22.53 12.55 9.97
C ASN A 56 -21.44 13.43 9.33
N ASN A 57 -21.40 14.72 9.69
CA ASN A 57 -20.34 15.63 9.24
C ASN A 57 -18.97 15.16 9.74
N THR A 58 -18.89 14.77 11.02
CA THR A 58 -17.64 14.23 11.60
C THR A 58 -17.20 12.96 10.89
N LEU A 59 -18.11 12.00 10.69
CA LEU A 59 -17.82 10.76 9.97
C LEU A 59 -17.36 11.00 8.52
N THR A 60 -17.90 12.03 7.87
CA THR A 60 -17.50 12.41 6.51
C THR A 60 -16.07 12.94 6.49
N VAL A 61 -15.68 13.75 7.48
CA VAL A 61 -14.30 14.25 7.64
C VAL A 61 -13.33 13.11 7.94
N ASP A 62 -13.70 12.18 8.83
CA ASP A 62 -12.85 11.02 9.15
C ASP A 62 -12.67 10.11 7.92
N LEU A 63 -13.75 9.89 7.15
CA LEU A 63 -13.70 9.07 5.95
C LEU A 63 -12.83 9.70 4.86
N THR A 64 -12.86 11.02 4.68
CA THR A 64 -11.96 11.67 3.72
C THR A 64 -10.51 11.59 4.16
N ALA A 65 -10.23 11.78 5.46
CA ALA A 65 -8.89 11.62 6.01
C ALA A 65 -8.32 10.20 5.80
N GLU A 66 -9.11 9.16 6.06
CA GLU A 66 -8.68 7.78 5.83
C GLU A 66 -8.49 7.46 4.34
N LYS A 67 -9.35 7.97 3.46
CA LYS A 67 -9.15 7.84 2.00
C LYS A 67 -7.81 8.44 1.56
N THR A 68 -7.44 9.59 2.10
CA THR A 68 -6.15 10.22 1.79
C THR A 68 -4.98 9.36 2.28
N LYS A 69 -5.04 8.82 3.52
CA LYS A 69 -3.99 7.93 4.04
C LYS A 69 -3.82 6.68 3.18
N VAL A 70 -4.91 6.05 2.77
CA VAL A 70 -4.88 4.87 1.90
C VAL A 70 -4.25 5.19 0.54
N GLN A 71 -4.60 6.34 -0.05
CA GLN A 71 -4.03 6.76 -1.33
C GLN A 71 -2.52 7.00 -1.22
N THR A 72 -2.06 7.70 -0.18
CA THR A 72 -0.63 7.90 0.09
C THR A 72 0.10 6.57 0.32
N GLY A 73 -0.49 5.66 1.08
CA GLY A 73 0.06 4.32 1.30
C GLY A 73 0.20 3.52 -0.01
N LYS A 74 -0.78 3.64 -0.92
CA LYS A 74 -0.73 2.99 -2.24
C LYS A 74 0.38 3.55 -3.12
N GLU A 75 0.62 4.86 -3.08
CA GLU A 75 1.71 5.51 -3.82
C GLU A 75 3.08 5.10 -3.27
N ALA A 76 3.23 5.05 -1.94
CA ALA A 76 4.45 4.57 -1.30
C ALA A 76 4.74 3.09 -1.62
N LEU A 77 3.71 2.24 -1.66
CA LEU A 77 3.85 0.84 -2.04
C LEU A 77 4.38 0.70 -3.47
N LYS A 78 3.78 1.41 -4.43
CA LYS A 78 4.25 1.40 -5.84
C LYS A 78 5.71 1.84 -5.95
N ALA A 79 6.11 2.87 -5.21
CA ALA A 79 7.51 3.30 -5.19
C ALA A 79 8.44 2.20 -4.66
N SER A 80 8.05 1.52 -3.57
CA SER A 80 8.81 0.40 -3.03
C SER A 80 8.89 -0.80 -3.99
N GLU A 81 7.80 -1.12 -4.69
CA GLU A 81 7.78 -2.18 -5.71
C GLU A 81 8.78 -1.89 -6.84
N GLY A 82 8.82 -0.64 -7.32
CA GLY A 82 9.81 -0.22 -8.31
C GLY A 82 11.26 -0.37 -7.83
N VAL A 83 11.54 -0.03 -6.56
CA VAL A 83 12.88 -0.23 -5.97
C VAL A 83 13.24 -1.72 -5.91
N VAL A 84 12.29 -2.59 -5.53
CA VAL A 84 12.51 -4.04 -5.50
C VAL A 84 12.81 -4.59 -6.90
N GLU A 85 12.12 -4.09 -7.92
CA GLU A 85 12.37 -4.49 -9.31
C GLU A 85 13.78 -4.09 -9.78
N LEU A 86 14.22 -2.87 -9.46
CA LEU A 86 15.59 -2.42 -9.74
C LEU A 86 16.65 -3.28 -9.04
N LEU A 87 16.46 -3.58 -7.75
CA LEU A 87 17.38 -4.45 -7.00
C LEU A 87 17.42 -5.88 -7.55
N ARG A 88 16.28 -6.41 -8.01
CA ARG A 88 16.23 -7.73 -8.68
C ARG A 88 17.01 -7.72 -9.99
N ALA A 89 16.89 -6.66 -10.79
CA ALA A 89 17.66 -6.52 -12.02
C ALA A 89 19.18 -6.44 -11.73
N GLU A 90 19.59 -5.64 -10.74
CA GLU A 90 21.00 -5.53 -10.34
C GLU A 90 21.58 -6.87 -9.82
N LEU A 91 20.78 -7.64 -9.07
CA LEU A 91 21.18 -8.97 -8.62
C LEU A 91 21.32 -9.96 -9.78
N ALA A 92 20.43 -9.91 -10.78
CA ALA A 92 20.53 -10.76 -11.96
C ALA A 92 21.79 -10.43 -12.79
N GLU A 93 22.08 -9.15 -12.98
CA GLU A 93 23.31 -8.69 -13.64
C GLU A 93 24.56 -9.17 -12.88
N LYS A 94 24.56 -9.05 -11.54
CA LYS A 94 25.66 -9.53 -10.71
C LYS A 94 25.80 -11.06 -10.74
N ALA A 95 24.70 -11.80 -10.81
CA ALA A 95 24.71 -13.26 -10.91
C ALA A 95 25.28 -13.76 -12.25
N GLU A 96 25.07 -13.04 -13.35
CA GLU A 96 25.74 -13.33 -14.64
C GLU A 96 27.26 -13.05 -14.59
N THR A 97 27.73 -12.20 -13.67
CA THR A 97 29.16 -11.91 -13.49
C THR A 97 29.87 -12.78 -12.46
N THR A 98 29.11 -13.50 -11.61
CA THR A 98 29.66 -14.60 -10.83
C THR A 98 29.74 -15.81 -11.73
N ASP A 99 30.85 -15.90 -12.44
CA ASP A 99 31.29 -17.09 -13.13
C ASP A 99 31.17 -18.28 -12.15
N ASP A 100 30.11 -19.09 -12.31
CA ASP A 100 30.00 -20.47 -11.85
C ASP A 100 31.07 -21.32 -12.58
N SER A 101 32.30 -20.82 -12.58
CA SER A 101 33.47 -21.63 -12.81
C SER A 101 33.58 -22.52 -11.59
N GLU A 102 32.86 -23.66 -11.63
CA GLU A 102 33.48 -24.90 -11.21
C GLU A 102 34.86 -24.87 -11.86
N GLY A 103 35.86 -24.43 -11.09
CA GLY A 103 37.16 -24.10 -11.66
C GLY A 103 37.70 -25.33 -12.37
N ALA A 104 38.51 -25.11 -13.42
CA ALA A 104 38.89 -26.18 -14.32
C ALA A 104 39.43 -27.41 -13.54
N VAL A 105 38.82 -28.57 -13.80
CA VAL A 105 39.11 -29.83 -13.09
C VAL A 105 40.05 -30.70 -13.92
N TYR A 106 41.03 -31.31 -13.27
CA TYR A 106 41.97 -32.27 -13.86
C TYR A 106 41.98 -33.56 -13.07
N GLU A 107 41.74 -34.68 -13.76
CA GLU A 107 41.79 -36.02 -13.19
C GLU A 107 43.14 -36.69 -13.50
N SER A 108 43.81 -37.20 -12.47
CA SER A 108 45.08 -37.91 -12.58
C SER A 108 45.02 -39.21 -11.78
N GLY A 109 44.59 -40.30 -12.44
CA GLY A 109 44.39 -41.59 -11.79
C GLY A 109 43.26 -41.53 -10.77
N ASN A 110 43.57 -41.75 -9.48
CA ASN A 110 42.59 -41.74 -8.39
C ASN A 110 42.48 -40.37 -7.68
N LYS A 111 43.09 -39.32 -8.24
CA LYS A 111 43.10 -37.98 -7.65
C LYS A 111 42.49 -36.97 -8.60
N THR A 112 41.68 -36.07 -8.05
CA THR A 112 41.05 -34.98 -8.78
C THR A 112 41.60 -33.66 -8.27
N TYR A 113 41.90 -32.74 -9.19
CA TYR A 113 42.43 -31.42 -8.85
C TYR A 113 41.57 -30.33 -9.47
N GLN A 114 41.34 -29.25 -8.73
CA GLN A 114 40.55 -28.11 -9.16
C GLN A 114 41.33 -26.81 -9.00
N PHE A 115 41.32 -25.97 -10.05
CA PHE A 115 41.82 -24.61 -9.95
C PHE A 115 40.84 -23.71 -9.22
N GLY A 116 41.33 -22.87 -8.29
CA GLY A 116 40.50 -21.86 -7.62
C GLY A 116 40.42 -20.52 -8.38
N VAL A 117 40.98 -20.46 -9.59
CA VAL A 117 41.10 -19.25 -10.41
C VAL A 117 41.00 -19.60 -11.90
N ASN A 118 40.56 -18.64 -12.71
CA ASN A 118 40.44 -18.81 -14.16
C ASN A 118 41.77 -18.68 -14.90
N ALA A 119 42.71 -17.92 -14.38
CA ALA A 119 44.04 -17.74 -14.96
C ALA A 119 45.11 -17.68 -13.88
N PHE A 120 46.31 -18.17 -14.20
CA PHE A 120 47.45 -18.14 -13.29
C PHE A 120 48.77 -17.95 -14.04
N ARG A 121 49.85 -17.72 -13.29
CA ARG A 121 51.21 -17.70 -13.84
C ARG A 121 52.02 -18.84 -13.23
N PHE A 122 52.77 -19.55 -14.06
CA PHE A 122 53.68 -20.61 -13.62
C PHE A 122 54.99 -20.50 -14.39
N LYS A 123 56.12 -20.50 -13.68
CA LYS A 123 57.47 -20.34 -14.25
C LYS A 123 57.64 -19.10 -15.16
N GLY A 124 56.83 -18.06 -14.97
CA GLY A 124 56.90 -16.80 -15.73
C GLY A 124 55.85 -16.67 -16.84
N ASP A 125 55.31 -17.80 -17.31
CA ASP A 125 54.29 -17.83 -18.36
C ASP A 125 52.88 -17.74 -17.78
N LYS A 126 51.97 -17.12 -18.53
CA LYS A 126 50.54 -17.01 -18.17
C LYS A 126 49.76 -18.15 -18.82
N TYR A 127 48.90 -18.78 -18.04
CA TYR A 127 48.00 -19.85 -18.48
C TYR A 127 46.56 -19.55 -18.07
N GLU A 128 45.62 -19.91 -18.94
CA GLU A 128 44.21 -20.02 -18.58
C GLU A 128 43.96 -21.44 -18.04
N ALA A 129 43.25 -21.56 -16.92
CA ALA A 129 43.07 -22.81 -16.18
C ALA A 129 42.36 -23.88 -17.03
N SER A 130 41.39 -23.47 -17.85
CA SER A 130 40.66 -24.35 -18.78
C SER A 130 41.52 -24.92 -19.91
N GLU A 131 42.65 -24.28 -20.24
CA GLU A 131 43.63 -24.76 -21.20
C GLU A 131 44.71 -25.59 -20.51
N ALA A 132 45.16 -25.16 -19.32
CA ALA A 132 46.19 -25.83 -18.55
C ALA A 132 45.82 -27.27 -18.18
N VAL A 133 44.56 -27.54 -17.81
CA VAL A 133 44.09 -28.91 -17.49
C VAL A 133 44.20 -29.89 -18.67
N LYS A 134 44.32 -29.40 -19.91
CA LYS A 134 44.50 -30.23 -21.10
C LYS A 134 45.96 -30.64 -21.30
N ASP A 135 46.91 -29.90 -20.73
CA ASP A 135 48.35 -30.18 -20.79
C ASP A 135 48.78 -31.05 -19.60
N LYS A 136 48.90 -32.35 -19.86
CA LYS A 136 49.33 -33.34 -18.87
C LYS A 136 50.73 -33.06 -18.31
N SER A 137 51.64 -32.51 -19.11
CA SER A 137 53.01 -32.21 -18.67
C SER A 137 53.01 -31.03 -17.70
N LEU A 138 52.28 -29.97 -18.04
CA LEU A 138 52.10 -28.81 -17.17
C LEU A 138 51.41 -29.20 -15.86
N MET A 139 50.32 -29.99 -15.91
CA MET A 139 49.62 -30.44 -14.71
C MET A 139 50.51 -31.30 -13.80
N ALA A 140 51.33 -32.18 -14.36
CA ALA A 140 52.29 -32.97 -13.58
C ALA A 140 53.30 -32.06 -12.87
N ASP A 141 53.79 -31.02 -13.53
CA ASP A 141 54.70 -30.01 -12.95
C ASP A 141 54.03 -29.20 -11.83
N LEU A 142 52.76 -28.81 -12.00
CA LEU A 142 51.98 -28.07 -11.01
C LEU A 142 51.70 -28.90 -9.75
N ILE A 143 51.32 -30.17 -9.93
CA ILE A 143 51.11 -31.12 -8.82
C ILE A 143 52.43 -31.37 -8.09
N LYS A 144 53.52 -31.63 -8.83
CA LYS A 144 54.85 -31.88 -8.26
C LYS A 144 55.38 -30.68 -7.48
N SER A 145 55.11 -29.47 -7.95
CA SER A 145 55.51 -28.22 -7.30
C SER A 145 54.58 -27.80 -6.15
N LYS A 146 53.50 -28.55 -5.87
CA LYS A 146 52.45 -28.20 -4.89
C LYS A 146 51.93 -26.78 -5.12
N PHE A 147 51.55 -26.49 -6.37
CA PHE A 147 51.09 -25.17 -6.76
C PHE A 147 49.89 -24.73 -5.91
N ASN A 148 49.98 -23.54 -5.34
CA ASN A 148 49.06 -23.05 -4.30
C ASN A 148 47.63 -22.78 -4.78
N LEU A 149 47.43 -22.58 -6.08
CA LEU A 149 46.11 -22.31 -6.68
C LEU A 149 45.44 -23.56 -7.26
N LEU A 150 46.09 -24.73 -7.14
CA LEU A 150 45.56 -26.04 -7.54
C LEU A 150 45.31 -26.87 -6.28
N LYS A 151 44.05 -27.25 -6.02
CA LYS A 151 43.66 -28.03 -4.84
C LYS A 151 43.26 -29.45 -5.24
N GLU A 152 43.73 -30.45 -4.50
CA GLU A 152 43.21 -31.82 -4.60
C GLU A 152 41.83 -31.86 -3.93
N ILE A 153 40.82 -32.39 -4.62
CA ILE A 153 39.42 -32.51 -4.17
C ILE A 153 38.97 -33.98 -4.17
#